data_AF-A0A929NK56-F1
#
_entry.id   AF-A0A929NK56-F1
#
_cell.length_a   1.000
_cell.length_b   1.000
_cell.length_c   1.000
_cell.angle_alpha   90.00
_cell.angle_beta   90.00
_cell.angle_gamma   90.00
#
_symmetry.space_group_name_H-M   'P 1'
#
loop_
_entity.id
_entity.type
_entity.pdbx_description
1 polymer ?
#
loop_
_entity_poly.entity_id
_entity_poly.type
_entity_poly.pdbx_seq_one_letter_code
_entity_poly.pdbx_strand_id
1 'polypeptide(L)'
;MPEILYDFVQAIICWFLNNVQTYHVCDTLYRMKTAVIHTRIDADLKAGAESILEKLGLSSSEAVRLFYRQIELNQGIPFDVKLPNNLTATTLEKSDRGEDVHPA
;
A
#
# COMPACT_ATOMS: atom_id res chain seq x y z
N MET A 1 54.92 23.22 -31.41
CA MET A 1 53.91 24.29 -31.28
C MET A 1 52.92 24.06 -32.42
N PRO A 2 51.67 23.54 -32.23
CA PRO A 2 50.80 23.62 -31.06
C PRO A 2 50.11 22.27 -30.67
N GLU A 3 50.38 21.72 -29.49
CA GLU A 3 49.53 20.65 -28.90
C GLU A 3 48.38 21.23 -28.06
N ILE A 4 48.47 22.51 -27.68
CA ILE A 4 47.50 23.21 -26.83
C ILE A 4 46.16 23.43 -27.56
N LEU A 5 46.17 23.50 -28.90
CA LEU A 5 44.95 23.73 -29.68
C LEU A 5 44.07 22.48 -29.75
N TYR A 6 44.68 21.27 -29.78
CA TYR A 6 43.91 20.03 -29.81
C TYR A 6 43.24 19.78 -28.46
N ASP A 7 43.93 20.06 -27.35
CA ASP A 7 43.33 19.97 -26.00
C ASP A 7 42.20 20.97 -25.78
N PHE A 8 42.29 22.20 -26.29
CA PHE A 8 41.20 23.16 -26.20
C PHE A 8 39.98 22.76 -27.06
N VAL A 9 40.21 22.25 -28.26
CA VAL A 9 39.12 21.77 -29.13
C VAL A 9 38.49 20.49 -28.55
N GLN A 10 39.28 19.58 -27.96
CA GLN A 10 38.77 18.40 -27.29
C GLN A 10 38.07 18.71 -25.98
N ALA A 11 38.51 19.72 -25.22
CA ALA A 11 37.79 20.21 -24.05
C ALA A 11 36.45 20.84 -24.44
N ILE A 12 36.38 21.61 -25.53
CA ILE A 12 35.13 22.19 -26.05
C ILE A 12 34.20 21.10 -26.58
N ILE A 13 34.71 20.09 -27.31
CA ILE A 13 33.92 18.94 -27.79
C ILE A 13 33.44 18.08 -26.61
N CYS A 14 34.28 17.81 -25.62
CA CYS A 14 33.88 17.11 -24.38
C CYS A 14 32.87 17.91 -23.56
N TRP A 15 32.96 19.25 -23.55
CA TRP A 15 31.97 20.11 -22.93
C TRP A 15 30.65 20.12 -23.71
N PHE A 16 30.69 20.12 -25.05
CA PHE A 16 29.49 20.08 -25.88
C PHE A 16 28.80 18.72 -25.88
N LEU A 17 29.55 17.62 -25.74
CA LEU A 17 29.01 16.26 -25.65
C LEU A 17 28.57 15.86 -24.24
N ASN A 18 29.09 16.48 -23.17
CA ASN A 18 28.60 16.29 -21.79
C ASN A 18 27.47 17.25 -21.38
N ASN A 19 27.08 18.21 -22.23
CA ASN A 19 25.97 19.14 -21.94
C ASN A 19 24.63 18.66 -22.53
N VAL A 20 24.40 17.34 -22.46
CA VAL A 20 23.06 16.72 -22.36
C VAL A 20 23.06 15.82 -21.11
N GLN A 21 23.59 16.32 -19.99
CA GLN A 21 23.35 15.72 -18.68
C GLN A 21 22.14 16.38 -18.00
N THR A 22 20.98 16.34 -18.67
CA THR A 22 19.68 16.63 -18.05
C THR A 22 18.84 15.37 -18.00
N TYR A 23 19.40 14.31 -17.41
CA TYR A 23 18.62 13.29 -16.71
C TYR A 23 19.09 13.12 -15.26
N HIS A 24 19.54 14.21 -14.64
CA HIS A 24 19.59 14.32 -13.18
C HIS A 24 18.21 14.72 -12.62
N VAL A 25 17.14 14.13 -13.18
CA VAL A 25 15.74 14.26 -12.73
C VAL A 25 15.22 12.93 -12.17
N CYS A 26 15.96 11.81 -12.32
CA CYS A 26 15.46 10.49 -11.90
C CYS A 26 15.91 10.04 -10.49
N ASP A 27 16.88 10.70 -9.85
CA ASP A 27 17.38 10.26 -8.54
C ASP A 27 16.53 10.75 -7.34
N THR A 28 15.61 11.69 -7.56
CA THR A 28 14.85 12.35 -6.47
C THR A 28 13.33 12.28 -6.65
N LEU A 29 12.82 11.41 -7.51
CA LEU A 29 11.39 11.07 -7.57
C LEU A 29 11.15 9.76 -6.84
N TYR A 30 10.91 9.91 -5.53
CA TYR A 30 10.16 8.97 -4.70
C TYR A 30 10.67 7.53 -4.77
N ARG A 31 11.67 7.20 -3.94
CA ARG A 31 11.97 5.81 -3.56
C ARG A 31 10.69 5.18 -3.03
N MET A 32 9.90 4.53 -3.90
CA MET A 32 8.72 3.76 -3.52
C MET A 32 9.21 2.77 -2.49
N LYS A 33 8.93 3.06 -1.21
CA LYS A 33 9.34 2.21 -0.11
C LYS A 33 8.50 0.96 -0.22
N THR A 34 9.08 -0.08 -0.79
CA THR A 34 8.47 -1.40 -0.87
C THR A 34 8.79 -2.15 0.42
N ALA A 35 7.78 -2.84 0.94
CA ALA A 35 7.92 -3.79 2.04
C ALA A 35 7.32 -5.12 1.59
N VAL A 36 7.96 -6.22 1.96
CA VAL A 36 7.51 -7.58 1.61
C VAL A 36 6.83 -8.20 2.83
N ILE A 37 5.69 -8.84 2.62
CA ILE A 37 4.94 -9.54 3.66
C ILE A 37 5.10 -11.04 3.43
N HIS A 38 5.59 -11.76 4.44
CA HIS A 38 5.66 -13.22 4.46
C HIS A 38 4.78 -13.75 5.58
N THR A 39 3.89 -14.69 5.27
CA THR A 39 2.99 -15.32 6.26
C THR A 39 2.66 -16.74 5.82
N ARG A 40 2.51 -17.63 6.80
CA ARG A 40 2.01 -18.99 6.57
C ARG A 40 0.48 -18.95 6.56
N ILE A 41 -0.11 -19.59 5.57
CA ILE A 41 -1.55 -19.78 5.45
C ILE A 41 -1.83 -21.23 5.09
N ASP A 42 -3.01 -21.70 5.47
CA ASP A 42 -3.49 -23.00 5.05
C ASP A 42 -3.64 -23.08 3.52
N ALA A 43 -3.28 -24.22 2.93
CA ALA A 43 -3.24 -24.39 1.49
C ALA A 43 -4.64 -24.40 0.86
N ASP A 44 -5.60 -25.03 1.51
CA ASP A 44 -6.98 -25.11 1.05
C ASP A 44 -7.67 -23.74 1.17
N LEU A 45 -7.41 -23.03 2.27
CA LEU A 45 -7.86 -21.65 2.45
C LEU A 45 -7.33 -20.73 1.36
N LYS A 46 -6.03 -20.84 1.02
CA LYS A 46 -5.42 -20.06 -0.06
C LYS A 46 -6.11 -20.34 -1.40
N ALA A 47 -6.25 -21.60 -1.77
CA ALA A 47 -6.84 -22.00 -3.05
C ALA A 47 -8.30 -21.53 -3.17
N GLY A 48 -9.08 -21.67 -2.09
CA GLY A 48 -10.46 -21.20 -2.05
C GLY A 48 -10.56 -19.68 -2.22
N ALA A 49 -9.72 -18.92 -1.51
CA ALA A 49 -9.68 -17.47 -1.63
C ALA A 49 -9.25 -17.02 -3.03
N GLU A 50 -8.21 -17.64 -3.61
CA GLU A 50 -7.72 -17.32 -4.96
C GLU A 50 -8.79 -17.56 -6.03
N SER A 51 -9.56 -18.63 -5.95
CA SER A 51 -10.68 -18.88 -6.88
C SER A 51 -11.76 -17.78 -6.84
N ILE A 52 -12.01 -17.19 -5.67
CA ILE A 52 -12.96 -16.08 -5.53
C ILE A 52 -12.35 -14.79 -6.07
N LEU A 53 -11.10 -14.50 -5.72
CA LEU A 53 -10.39 -13.30 -6.18
C LEU A 53 -10.24 -13.28 -7.70
N GLU A 54 -9.97 -14.41 -8.34
CA GLU A 54 -9.92 -14.55 -9.80
C GLU A 54 -11.24 -14.16 -10.47
N LYS A 55 -12.38 -14.57 -9.90
CA LYS A 55 -13.71 -14.17 -10.39
C LYS A 55 -13.95 -12.67 -10.27
N LEU A 56 -13.29 -12.02 -9.30
CA LEU A 56 -13.32 -10.57 -9.10
C LEU A 56 -12.23 -9.84 -9.93
N GLY A 57 -11.38 -10.57 -10.66
CA GLY A 57 -10.28 -10.00 -11.44
C GLY A 57 -9.13 -9.46 -10.59
N LEU A 58 -8.95 -9.99 -9.37
CA LEU A 58 -7.92 -9.56 -8.43
C LEU A 58 -6.89 -10.66 -8.17
N SER A 59 -5.63 -10.27 -8.03
CA SER A 59 -4.59 -11.14 -7.47
C SER A 59 -4.58 -11.13 -5.94
N SER A 60 -4.05 -12.18 -5.32
CA SER A 60 -3.84 -12.26 -3.87
C SER A 60 -3.06 -11.06 -3.32
N SER A 61 -2.06 -10.58 -4.06
CA SER A 61 -1.27 -9.41 -3.69
C SER A 61 -2.09 -8.12 -3.71
N GLU A 62 -3.01 -7.95 -4.66
CA GLU A 62 -3.91 -6.79 -4.72
C GLU A 62 -4.91 -6.83 -3.58
N ALA A 63 -5.51 -7.98 -3.30
CA ALA A 63 -6.42 -8.16 -2.18
C ALA A 63 -5.76 -7.78 -0.84
N VAL A 64 -4.52 -8.24 -0.60
CA VAL A 64 -3.75 -7.86 0.59
C VAL A 64 -3.49 -6.34 0.63
N ARG A 65 -3.11 -5.72 -0.50
CA ARG A 65 -2.92 -4.26 -0.56
C ARG A 65 -4.21 -3.51 -0.21
N LEU A 66 -5.35 -3.92 -0.76
CA LEU A 66 -6.65 -3.31 -0.47
C LEU A 66 -7.03 -3.46 0.99
N PHE A 67 -6.75 -4.62 1.59
CA PHE A 67 -6.97 -4.85 3.02
C PHE A 67 -6.21 -3.85 3.90
N TYR A 68 -4.91 -3.65 3.65
CA TYR A 68 -4.13 -2.64 4.39
C TYR A 68 -4.63 -1.21 4.16
N ARG A 69 -5.04 -0.87 2.93
CA ARG A 69 -5.65 0.45 2.66
C ARG A 69 -6.93 0.66 3.44
N GLN A 70 -7.76 -0.37 3.56
CA GLN A 70 -9.00 -0.26 4.32
C GLN A 70 -8.72 -0.11 5.83
N ILE A 71 -7.66 -0.72 6.35
CA ILE A 71 -7.21 -0.48 7.73
C ILE A 71 -6.80 0.98 7.93
N GLU A 72 -5.98 1.52 7.02
CA GLU A 72 -5.55 2.93 7.09
C GLU A 72 -6.73 3.89 7.00
N LEU A 73 -7.68 3.65 6.09
CA LEU A 73 -8.83 4.53 5.89
C LEU A 73 -9.79 4.52 7.09
N ASN A 74 -10.04 3.35 7.67
CA ASN A 74 -11.03 3.21 8.74
C ASN A 74 -10.43 3.33 10.14
N GLN A 75 -9.11 3.47 10.26
CA GLN A 75 -8.38 3.45 11.53
C GLN A 75 -8.76 2.23 12.39
N GLY A 76 -8.98 1.09 11.74
CA GLY A 76 -9.55 -0.09 12.36
C GLY A 76 -9.61 -1.28 11.41
N ILE A 77 -10.04 -2.44 11.93
CA ILE A 77 -10.14 -3.66 11.12
C ILE A 77 -11.35 -3.53 10.17
N PRO A 78 -11.19 -3.87 8.88
CA PRO A 78 -12.19 -3.62 7.84
C PRO A 78 -13.30 -4.67 7.76
N PHE A 79 -13.63 -5.27 8.90
CA PHE A 79 -14.74 -6.18 9.07
C PHE A 79 -15.22 -6.08 10.52
N ASP A 80 -16.51 -6.29 10.72
CA ASP A 80 -17.09 -6.28 12.06
C ASP A 80 -16.50 -7.43 12.89
N VAL A 81 -15.65 -7.11 13.86
CA VAL A 81 -15.16 -8.09 14.83
C VAL A 81 -16.25 -8.33 15.87
N LYS A 82 -17.25 -9.14 15.52
CA LYS A 82 -18.33 -9.53 16.43
C LYS A 82 -17.91 -10.75 17.22
N LEU A 83 -17.40 -10.52 18.43
CA LEU A 83 -17.58 -11.46 19.52
C LEU A 83 -18.69 -10.86 20.39
N PRO A 84 -19.90 -11.45 20.48
CA PRO A 84 -20.92 -10.93 21.37
C PRO A 84 -20.38 -11.00 22.80
N ASN A 85 -19.89 -9.87 23.31
CA ASN A 85 -19.63 -9.73 24.73
C ASN A 85 -20.98 -9.86 25.44
N ASN A 86 -21.06 -10.74 26.45
CA ASN A 86 -22.29 -10.94 27.23
C ASN A 86 -22.88 -9.60 27.70
N LEU A 87 -22.02 -8.62 28.03
CA LEU A 87 -22.45 -7.25 28.36
C LEU A 87 -23.25 -6.59 27.22
N THR A 88 -22.75 -6.61 25.98
CA THR A 88 -23.42 -5.97 24.84
C THR A 88 -24.74 -6.65 24.49
N ALA A 89 -24.82 -7.98 24.63
CA ALA A 89 -26.07 -8.72 24.47
C ALA A 89 -27.10 -8.31 25.55
N THR A 90 -26.68 -8.23 26.81
CA THR A 90 -27.58 -7.82 27.90
C THR A 90 -28.01 -6.35 27.80
N THR A 91 -27.17 -5.46 27.28
CA THR A 91 -27.52 -4.05 27.09
C THR A 91 -28.54 -3.88 25.97
N LEU A 92 -28.39 -4.61 24.85
CA LEU A 92 -29.39 -4.62 23.77
C LEU A 92 -30.73 -5.17 24.27
N GLU A 93 -30.73 -6.26 25.03
CA GLU A 93 -31.95 -6.79 25.65
C GLU A 93 -32.62 -5.81 26.62
N LYS A 94 -31.83 -5.05 27.41
CA LYS A 94 -32.37 -4.03 28.32
C LYS A 94 -32.99 -2.87 27.57
N SER A 95 -32.37 -2.44 26.47
CA SER A 95 -32.93 -1.41 25.58
C SER A 95 -34.22 -1.85 24.88
N ASP A 96 -34.30 -3.11 24.42
CA ASP A 96 -35.54 -3.66 23.85
C ASP A 96 -36.68 -3.76 24.89
N ARG A 97 -36.33 -3.87 26.18
CA ARG A 97 -37.26 -3.84 27.32
C ARG A 97 -37.57 -2.42 27.84
N GLY A 98 -36.96 -1.37 27.27
CA GLY A 98 -37.18 0.01 27.67
C GLY A 98 -36.56 0.42 29.02
N GLU A 99 -35.60 -0.35 29.53
CA GLU A 99 -34.82 0.00 30.72
C GLU A 99 -33.55 0.79 30.32
N ASP A 100 -33.22 1.86 31.06
CA ASP A 100 -32.06 2.75 30.85
C ASP A 100 -32.02 3.54 29.51
N VAL A 101 -33.15 3.73 28.84
CA VAL A 101 -33.26 4.73 27.75
C VAL A 101 -33.47 6.12 28.34
N HIS A 102 -32.47 7.01 28.18
CA HIS A 102 -32.61 8.42 28.57
C HIS A 102 -33.68 9.09 27.70
N PRO A 103 -34.81 9.54 28.27
CA PRO A 103 -35.81 10.24 27.48
C PRO A 103 -35.29 11.61 27.06
N ALA A 104 -35.52 11.96 25.80
CA ALA A 104 -35.24 13.29 25.24
C ALA A 104 -36.31 14.32 25.62
#